data_AF-A0A1J4UVS9-F1
#
_entry.id   AF-A0A1J4UVS9-F1
#
_cell.length_a   1.000
_cell.length_b   1.000
_cell.length_c   1.000
_cell.angle_alpha   90.00
_cell.angle_beta   90.00
_cell.angle_gamma   90.00
#
_symmetry.space_group_name_H-M   'P 1'
#
loop_
_entity.id
_entity.type
_entity.pdbx_description
1 polymer ?
#
loop_
_entity_poly.entity_id
_entity_poly.type
_entity_poly.pdbx_seq_one_letter_code
_entity_poly.pdbx_strand_id
1 'polypeptide(L)'
;MNKLLLLLIFAAIIAAVYYQQANASGPANATQSCVEGDMRGVFCANSSALSFTKCLAGEWVEQTVACGEGNLCNPQAAGSNGGFTAGCVAVPQATASATPVPSANPLGVPAISGNYSSQQPSCGDGFCALAGDYRENCSSCASDCGCAAGDYCNAGIGACEPKCGNNRCDAGETSGSCCVDCACSGGLKCDNSSMLCFQPVNLTQSQLLTLVSSALAESHDSLSNYTYSVSDYHDASGEAFKRVTLNCVQASEYACGMIIDADSEGELHYRYYN
;
A
#
# COMPACT_ATOMS: atom_id res chain seq x y z
N MET A 1 -58.21 -21.73 12.07
CA MET A 1 -57.62 -20.53 12.69
C MET A 1 -58.53 -19.34 12.44
N ASN A 2 -58.92 -18.62 13.49
CA ASN A 2 -59.87 -17.52 13.39
C ASN A 2 -59.20 -16.33 12.68
N LYS A 3 -59.80 -15.80 11.62
CA LYS A 3 -59.23 -14.69 10.82
C LYS A 3 -58.89 -13.46 11.67
N LEU A 4 -59.62 -13.27 12.77
CA LEU A 4 -59.36 -12.22 13.76
C LEU A 4 -58.03 -12.40 14.49
N LEU A 5 -57.64 -13.64 14.82
CA LEU A 5 -56.38 -13.94 15.50
C LEU A 5 -55.18 -13.67 14.58
N LEU A 6 -55.31 -13.98 13.28
CA LEU A 6 -54.26 -13.72 12.30
C LEU A 6 -54.01 -12.22 12.10
N LEU A 7 -55.08 -11.41 12.08
CA LEU A 7 -54.99 -9.96 11.96
C LEU A 7 -54.33 -9.29 13.19
N LEU A 8 -54.62 -9.79 14.39
CA LEU A 8 -53.99 -9.28 15.62
C LEU A 8 -52.50 -9.60 15.68
N ILE A 9 -52.09 -10.78 15.21
CA ILE A 9 -50.67 -11.15 15.14
C ILE A 9 -49.93 -10.27 14.12
N PHE A 10 -50.50 -10.03 12.94
CA PHE A 10 -49.90 -9.15 11.93
C PHE A 10 -49.76 -7.70 12.43
N ALA A 11 -50.78 -7.16 13.10
CA ALA A 11 -50.72 -5.81 13.65
C ALA A 11 -49.63 -5.67 14.74
N ALA A 12 -49.45 -6.68 15.59
CA ALA A 12 -48.43 -6.69 16.62
C ALA A 12 -47.00 -6.75 16.04
N ILE A 13 -46.79 -7.54 14.98
CA ILE A 13 -45.49 -7.64 14.31
C ILE A 13 -45.13 -6.30 13.64
N ILE A 14 -46.08 -5.67 12.95
CA ILE A 14 -45.84 -4.37 12.29
C ILE A 14 -45.48 -3.29 13.33
N ALA A 15 -46.18 -3.26 14.47
CA ALA A 15 -45.87 -2.31 15.55
C ALA A 15 -44.48 -2.55 16.16
N ALA A 16 -44.06 -3.80 16.34
CA ALA A 16 -42.73 -4.14 16.87
C ALA A 16 -41.60 -3.73 15.91
N VAL A 17 -41.79 -3.93 14.60
CA VAL A 17 -40.82 -3.50 13.57
C VAL A 17 -40.71 -1.97 13.52
N TYR A 18 -41.84 -1.26 13.60
CA TYR A 18 -41.83 0.21 13.65
C TYR A 18 -41.13 0.75 14.90
N TYR A 19 -41.27 0.08 16.04
CA TYR A 19 -40.63 0.49 17.29
C TYR A 19 -39.10 0.28 17.28
N GLN A 20 -38.60 -0.71 16.54
CA GLN A 20 -37.17 -0.98 16.39
C GLN A 20 -36.48 0.07 15.49
N GLN A 21 -37.12 0.51 14.40
CA GLN A 21 -36.52 1.51 13.50
C GLN A 21 -36.39 2.91 14.12
N ALA A 22 -37.28 3.29 15.05
CA ALA A 22 -37.25 4.60 15.68
C ALA A 22 -36.11 4.79 16.71
N ASN A 23 -35.45 3.71 17.15
CA ASN A 23 -34.39 3.75 18.15
C ASN A 23 -32.99 3.39 17.62
N ALA A 24 -32.86 3.15 16.30
CA ALA A 24 -31.58 2.93 15.66
C ALA A 24 -30.86 4.26 15.35
N SER A 25 -30.63 5.09 16.37
CA SER A 25 -29.55 6.07 16.28
C SER A 25 -28.24 5.28 16.39
N GLY A 26 -27.70 4.88 15.25
CA GLY A 26 -26.38 4.28 15.17
C GLY A 26 -25.35 5.14 15.90
N PRO A 27 -24.30 4.54 16.48
CA PRO A 27 -23.24 5.32 17.11
C PRO A 27 -22.73 6.33 16.07
N ALA A 28 -22.81 7.61 16.42
CA ALA A 28 -22.18 8.68 15.65
C ALA A 28 -20.75 8.22 15.38
N ASN A 29 -20.41 8.11 14.10
CA ASN A 29 -19.12 7.70 13.58
C ASN A 29 -18.06 8.42 14.42
N ALA A 30 -17.39 7.68 15.32
CA ALA A 30 -16.44 8.27 16.24
C ALA A 30 -15.34 8.84 15.37
N THR A 31 -15.37 10.16 15.15
CA THR A 31 -14.38 10.90 14.39
C THR A 31 -13.05 10.56 15.02
N GLN A 32 -12.27 9.71 14.36
CA GLN A 32 -11.02 9.22 14.89
C GLN A 32 -10.10 10.44 14.98
N SER A 33 -9.98 10.97 16.21
CA SER A 33 -9.19 12.17 16.51
C SER A 33 -7.76 11.90 16.11
N CYS A 34 -7.19 12.80 15.30
CA CYS A 34 -5.80 12.71 14.89
C CYS A 34 -4.87 13.44 15.85
N VAL A 35 -3.59 13.07 15.88
CA VAL A 35 -2.56 13.79 16.65
C VAL A 35 -2.06 14.95 15.80
N GLU A 36 -1.99 16.16 16.39
CA GLU A 36 -1.52 17.36 15.70
C GLU A 36 -0.18 17.12 14.99
N GLY A 37 -0.15 17.34 13.68
CA GLY A 37 1.04 17.12 12.86
C GLY A 37 1.12 15.76 12.16
N ASP A 38 0.29 14.78 12.51
CA ASP A 38 0.22 13.49 11.81
C ASP A 38 -0.09 13.69 10.33
N MET A 39 0.48 12.83 9.49
CA MET A 39 0.25 12.83 8.04
C MET A 39 -0.24 11.47 7.56
N ARG A 40 -1.12 11.46 6.55
CA ARG A 40 -1.57 10.26 5.85
C ARG A 40 -1.83 10.54 4.38
N GLY A 41 -1.92 9.48 3.58
CA GLY A 41 -2.26 9.59 2.16
C GLY A 41 -1.27 10.47 1.40
N VAL A 42 0.03 10.28 1.62
CA VAL A 42 1.09 11.04 0.96
C VAL A 42 1.27 10.51 -0.47
N PHE A 43 1.07 11.34 -1.48
CA PHE A 43 1.27 11.00 -2.90
C PHE A 43 1.75 12.21 -3.70
N CYS A 44 2.29 11.97 -4.90
CA CYS A 44 2.64 13.04 -5.83
C CYS A 44 1.43 13.40 -6.69
N ALA A 45 0.91 14.62 -6.55
CA ALA A 45 -0.14 15.13 -7.43
C ALA A 45 0.40 15.36 -8.85
N ASN A 46 1.68 15.73 -8.97
CA ASN A 46 2.46 15.76 -10.20
C ASN A 46 3.95 15.64 -9.87
N SER A 47 4.83 15.68 -10.88
CA SER A 47 6.29 15.56 -10.70
C SER A 47 6.91 16.58 -9.76
N SER A 48 6.23 17.69 -9.47
CA SER A 48 6.71 18.82 -8.68
C SER A 48 5.81 19.19 -7.50
N ALA A 49 4.80 18.38 -7.16
CA ALA A 49 3.87 18.68 -6.09
C ALA A 49 3.51 17.43 -5.27
N LEU A 50 3.69 17.54 -3.95
CA LEU A 50 3.33 16.52 -2.97
C LEU A 50 1.96 16.87 -2.38
N SER A 51 1.02 15.94 -2.42
CA SER A 51 -0.28 16.05 -1.74
C SER A 51 -0.35 15.07 -0.58
N PHE A 52 -0.95 15.49 0.53
CA PHE A 52 -1.11 14.69 1.74
C PHE A 52 -2.23 15.25 2.61
N THR A 53 -2.73 14.45 3.54
CA THR A 53 -3.64 14.94 4.58
C THR A 53 -2.87 15.11 5.88
N LYS A 54 -2.95 16.28 6.51
CA LYS A 54 -2.29 16.61 7.78
C LYS A 54 -3.33 16.88 8.87
N CYS A 55 -3.08 16.39 10.08
CA CYS A 55 -3.88 16.75 11.23
C CYS A 55 -3.58 18.18 11.70
N LEU A 56 -4.58 19.05 11.69
CA LEU A 56 -4.52 20.42 12.17
C LEU A 56 -5.72 20.71 13.06
N ALA A 57 -5.48 21.15 14.29
CA ALA A 57 -6.48 21.39 15.32
C ALA A 57 -7.41 20.18 15.56
N GLY A 58 -6.89 18.96 15.40
CA GLY A 58 -7.67 17.72 15.56
C GLY A 58 -8.52 17.33 14.34
N GLU A 59 -8.42 18.05 13.23
CA GLU A 59 -9.08 17.73 11.98
C GLU A 59 -8.09 17.36 10.87
N TRP A 60 -8.48 16.44 10.00
CA TRP A 60 -7.69 16.05 8.84
C TRP A 60 -7.90 17.05 7.70
N VAL A 61 -6.86 17.83 7.38
CA VAL A 61 -6.88 18.85 6.33
C VAL A 61 -5.98 18.42 5.18
N GLU A 62 -6.51 18.45 3.96
CA GLU A 62 -5.71 18.20 2.76
C GLU A 62 -4.74 19.36 2.51
N GLN A 63 -3.50 19.02 2.15
CA GLN A 63 -2.42 19.95 1.90
C GLN A 63 -1.70 19.57 0.61
N THR A 64 -1.26 20.57 -0.13
CA THR A 64 -0.41 20.39 -1.30
C THR A 64 0.79 21.33 -1.22
N VAL A 65 1.99 20.78 -1.37
CA VAL A 65 3.24 21.54 -1.30
C VAL A 65 3.98 21.39 -2.64
N ALA A 66 4.35 22.51 -3.24
CA ALA A 66 5.20 22.52 -4.43
C ALA A 66 6.67 22.28 -4.02
N CYS A 67 7.36 21.39 -4.74
CA CYS A 67 8.73 21.01 -4.44
C CYS A 67 9.78 22.08 -4.76
N GLY A 68 9.40 23.15 -5.47
CA GLY A 68 10.33 24.17 -5.94
C GLY A 68 11.14 23.72 -7.16
N GLU A 69 11.79 24.66 -7.84
CA GLU A 69 12.59 24.37 -9.03
C GLU A 69 13.79 23.47 -8.70
N GLY A 70 14.00 22.45 -9.53
CA GLY A 70 15.11 21.50 -9.36
C GLY A 70 14.85 20.38 -8.36
N ASN A 71 13.64 20.27 -7.79
CA ASN A 71 13.26 19.16 -6.93
C ASN A 71 12.11 18.34 -7.55
N LEU A 72 12.16 17.02 -7.37
CA LEU A 72 11.11 16.08 -7.74
C LEU A 72 10.35 15.61 -6.50
N CYS A 73 9.07 15.37 -6.68
CA CYS A 73 8.25 14.73 -5.67
C CYS A 73 8.65 13.25 -5.51
N ASN A 74 8.86 12.83 -4.26
CA ASN A 74 9.18 11.47 -3.81
C ASN A 74 8.44 11.19 -2.48
N PRO A 75 7.32 10.45 -2.49
CA PRO A 75 6.53 10.18 -1.29
C PRO A 75 7.28 9.36 -0.23
N GLN A 76 8.30 8.59 -0.62
CA GLN A 76 9.08 7.74 0.29
C GLN A 76 10.09 8.56 1.12
N ALA A 77 10.42 9.77 0.67
CA ALA A 77 11.27 10.70 1.44
C ALA A 77 10.44 11.51 2.48
N ALA A 78 9.15 11.22 2.63
CA ALA A 78 8.28 11.87 3.60
C ALA A 78 8.49 11.33 5.02
N GLY A 79 9.39 11.95 5.77
CA GLY A 79 9.61 11.63 7.18
C GLY A 79 8.37 11.91 8.05
N SER A 80 8.21 11.14 9.12
CA SER A 80 7.08 11.18 10.07
C SER A 80 6.95 12.48 10.88
N ASN A 81 7.92 13.41 10.80
CA ASN A 81 8.01 14.59 11.67
C ASN A 81 7.73 15.94 10.97
N GLY A 82 7.16 15.95 9.76
CA GLY A 82 6.57 17.16 9.18
C GLY A 82 7.52 18.37 8.99
N GLY A 83 8.84 18.15 8.95
CA GLY A 83 9.81 19.16 8.54
C GLY A 83 9.66 19.44 7.04
N PHE A 84 9.62 20.72 6.67
CA PHE A 84 9.21 21.34 5.40
C PHE A 84 9.84 20.83 4.07
N THR A 85 10.53 19.69 4.05
CA THR A 85 11.21 19.08 2.88
C THR A 85 10.92 17.58 2.72
N ALA A 86 9.95 17.04 3.46
CA ALA A 86 9.65 15.62 3.56
C ALA A 86 8.97 15.04 2.30
N GLY A 87 9.68 15.00 1.18
CA GLY A 87 9.20 14.36 -0.05
C GLY A 87 9.55 15.11 -1.32
N CYS A 88 10.37 16.15 -1.25
CA CYS A 88 10.89 16.84 -2.40
C CYS A 88 12.40 16.63 -2.44
N VAL A 89 12.87 15.87 -3.42
CA VAL A 89 14.28 15.48 -3.56
C VAL A 89 14.92 16.26 -4.68
N ALA A 90 16.13 16.79 -4.47
CA ALA A 90 16.87 17.48 -5.50
C ALA A 90 17.15 16.54 -6.67
N VAL A 91 16.83 16.99 -7.89
CA VAL A 91 17.29 16.33 -9.10
C VAL A 91 18.79 16.58 -9.18
N PRO A 92 19.63 15.53 -9.30
CA PRO A 92 21.03 15.74 -9.59
C PRO A 92 21.11 16.51 -10.91
N GLN A 93 21.48 17.79 -10.86
CA GLN A 93 21.79 18.52 -12.08
C GLN A 93 22.96 17.79 -12.72
N ALA A 94 22.73 17.18 -13.87
CA ALA A 94 23.80 16.63 -14.69
C ALA A 94 24.75 17.78 -14.99
N THR A 95 25.89 17.82 -14.29
CA THR A 95 26.94 18.80 -14.57
C THR A 95 27.40 18.56 -16.00
N ALA A 96 27.08 19.52 -16.86
CA ALA A 96 27.44 19.49 -18.26
C ALA A 96 28.96 19.31 -18.42
N SER A 97 29.33 18.37 -19.29
CA SER A 97 30.61 18.27 -19.99
C SER A 97 31.88 18.46 -19.15
N ALA A 98 32.35 17.36 -18.56
CA ALA A 98 33.80 17.17 -18.48
C ALA A 98 34.34 17.02 -19.90
N THR A 99 35.08 18.02 -20.38
CA THR A 99 35.90 17.91 -21.58
C THR A 99 36.88 16.75 -21.43
N PRO A 100 37.14 15.96 -22.49
CA PRO A 100 38.09 14.87 -22.43
C PRO A 100 39.50 15.44 -22.23
N VAL A 101 40.10 15.17 -21.07
CA VAL A 101 41.51 15.47 -20.81
C VAL A 101 42.36 14.48 -21.62
N PRO A 102 43.22 14.94 -22.55
CA PRO A 102 44.15 14.04 -23.22
C PRO A 102 45.20 13.56 -22.22
N SER A 103 45.38 12.25 -22.17
CA SER A 103 46.47 11.58 -21.48
C SER A 103 47.82 12.09 -22.00
N ALA A 104 48.54 12.82 -21.16
CA ALA A 104 49.98 13.03 -21.29
C ALA A 104 50.56 13.39 -19.90
N ASN A 105 51.13 12.39 -19.25
CA ASN A 105 52.28 12.62 -18.35
C ASN A 105 53.49 12.80 -19.29
N PRO A 106 54.29 13.88 -19.20
CA PRO A 106 55.37 13.88 -18.22
C PRO A 106 55.74 15.26 -17.65
N LEU A 107 56.47 15.22 -16.53
CA LEU A 107 57.38 16.22 -15.94
C LEU A 107 56.93 16.79 -14.60
N GLY A 108 57.82 16.58 -13.63
CA GLY A 108 57.62 16.82 -12.21
C GLY A 108 57.24 18.26 -11.87
N VAL A 109 56.14 18.36 -11.13
CA VAL A 109 55.84 19.51 -10.28
C VAL A 109 55.80 18.97 -8.86
N PRO A 110 56.52 19.58 -7.90
CA PRO A 110 56.51 19.11 -6.52
C PRO A 110 55.10 19.27 -5.94
N ALA A 111 54.63 18.18 -5.33
CA ALA A 111 53.33 18.11 -4.66
C ALA A 111 53.18 19.26 -3.67
N ILE A 112 52.18 20.12 -3.92
CA ILE A 112 51.65 20.99 -2.89
C ILE A 112 50.98 20.05 -1.89
N SER A 113 51.61 19.90 -0.73
CA SER A 113 51.06 19.24 0.46
C SER A 113 49.88 20.06 1.00
N GLY A 114 48.79 20.09 0.23
CA GLY A 114 47.46 20.40 0.74
C GLY A 114 46.98 19.15 1.46
N ASN A 115 47.04 19.18 2.78
CA ASN A 115 46.51 18.17 3.67
C ASN A 115 44.97 18.21 3.63
N TYR A 116 44.38 17.88 2.47
CA TYR A 116 43.05 17.33 2.44
C TYR A 116 43.23 15.91 2.94
N SER A 117 43.06 15.75 4.25
CA SER A 117 42.89 14.46 4.88
C SER A 117 41.77 13.75 4.11
N SER A 118 42.17 12.95 3.12
CA SER A 118 41.32 11.95 2.49
C SER A 118 41.07 10.90 3.57
N GLN A 119 40.19 11.23 4.52
CA GLN A 119 39.44 10.18 5.18
C GLN A 119 38.63 9.57 4.04
N GLN A 120 39.21 8.53 3.43
CA GLN A 120 38.42 7.56 2.70
C GLN A 120 37.26 7.21 3.63
N PRO A 121 36.00 7.47 3.24
CA PRO A 121 34.88 6.87 3.95
C PRO A 121 35.16 5.37 3.98
N SER A 122 35.16 4.83 5.18
CA SER A 122 35.51 3.45 5.46
C SER A 122 34.23 2.75 5.82
N CYS A 123 33.96 1.63 5.14
CA CYS A 123 32.78 0.84 5.39
C CYS A 123 32.55 0.58 6.89
N GLY A 124 31.32 0.81 7.33
CA GLY A 124 30.87 0.82 8.73
C GLY A 124 30.84 2.21 9.37
N ASP A 125 30.91 3.31 8.60
CA ASP A 125 30.79 4.67 9.15
C ASP A 125 29.34 5.17 9.24
N GLY A 126 28.39 4.36 8.77
CA GLY A 126 26.96 4.63 8.76
C GLY A 126 26.50 5.49 7.59
N PHE A 127 27.37 5.80 6.61
CA PHE A 127 27.04 6.63 5.46
C PHE A 127 27.41 5.96 4.13
N CYS A 128 26.40 5.66 3.31
CA CYS A 128 26.64 5.12 1.97
C CYS A 128 27.19 6.17 1.00
N ALA A 129 28.51 6.14 0.75
CA ALA A 129 29.16 7.10 -0.14
C ALA A 129 28.91 6.80 -1.64
N LEU A 130 27.83 7.36 -2.21
CA LEU A 130 27.45 7.12 -3.63
C LEU A 130 28.26 7.95 -4.66
N ALA A 131 29.18 8.82 -4.25
CA ALA A 131 29.95 9.71 -5.12
C ALA A 131 31.36 9.98 -4.56
N GLY A 132 32.31 10.33 -5.44
CA GLY A 132 33.72 10.58 -5.09
C GLY A 132 34.65 9.44 -5.51
N ASP A 133 35.94 9.57 -5.16
CA ASP A 133 36.99 8.61 -5.52
C ASP A 133 36.81 7.23 -4.87
N TYR A 134 35.99 7.15 -3.81
CA TYR A 134 35.55 5.93 -3.16
C TYR A 134 34.02 5.84 -3.20
N ARG A 135 33.49 5.15 -4.22
CA ARG A 135 32.06 4.82 -4.29
C ARG A 135 31.79 3.53 -3.56
N GLU A 136 31.00 3.64 -2.50
CA GLU A 136 30.42 2.50 -1.82
C GLU A 136 29.13 2.09 -2.51
N ASN A 137 28.83 0.80 -2.42
CA ASN A 137 27.58 0.24 -2.84
C ASN A 137 27.24 -0.99 -2.00
N CYS A 138 26.06 -1.56 -2.22
CA CYS A 138 25.59 -2.71 -1.46
C CYS A 138 26.51 -3.94 -1.52
N SER A 139 27.41 -4.03 -2.51
CA SER A 139 28.35 -5.16 -2.68
C SER A 139 29.74 -4.86 -2.10
N SER A 140 30.20 -3.61 -2.14
CA SER A 140 31.49 -3.19 -1.59
C SER A 140 31.41 -2.78 -0.11
N CYS A 141 30.24 -2.32 0.34
CA CYS A 141 29.97 -1.97 1.72
C CYS A 141 28.50 -2.21 2.11
N ALA A 142 28.13 -3.46 2.37
CA ALA A 142 26.77 -3.81 2.79
C ALA A 142 26.36 -3.22 4.15
N SER A 143 27.32 -2.84 5.00
CA SER A 143 27.05 -2.25 6.33
C SER A 143 26.41 -0.86 6.22
N ASP A 144 26.88 -0.04 5.28
CA ASP A 144 26.39 1.35 5.12
C ASP A 144 25.45 1.49 3.92
N CYS A 145 25.69 0.72 2.85
CA CYS A 145 24.90 0.69 1.63
C CYS A 145 23.99 -0.54 1.51
N GLY A 146 23.64 -1.17 2.64
CA GLY A 146 22.79 -2.35 2.67
C GLY A 146 21.44 -2.11 2.00
N CYS A 147 20.92 -3.14 1.33
CA CYS A 147 19.62 -3.03 0.68
C CYS A 147 18.48 -3.06 1.69
N ALA A 148 17.37 -2.38 1.36
CA ALA A 148 16.17 -2.39 2.18
C ALA A 148 15.60 -3.81 2.30
N ALA A 149 14.77 -4.03 3.32
CA ALA A 149 14.08 -5.30 3.49
C ALA A 149 13.21 -5.60 2.24
N GLY A 150 13.48 -6.74 1.59
CA GLY A 150 12.82 -7.13 0.34
C GLY A 150 13.68 -6.94 -0.92
N ASP A 151 14.79 -6.22 -0.83
CA ASP A 151 15.71 -6.04 -1.94
C ASP A 151 16.92 -6.98 -1.82
N TYR A 152 17.61 -7.22 -2.93
CA TYR A 152 18.92 -7.88 -2.96
C TYR A 152 19.95 -6.95 -3.60
N CYS A 153 21.20 -7.14 -3.21
CA CYS A 153 22.29 -6.44 -3.86
C CYS A 153 22.67 -7.15 -5.15
N ASN A 154 22.44 -6.50 -6.29
CA ASN A 154 23.00 -6.95 -7.56
C ASN A 154 24.46 -6.49 -7.65
N ALA A 155 25.38 -7.41 -7.33
CA ALA A 155 26.83 -7.13 -7.34
C ALA A 155 27.38 -6.76 -8.73
N GLY A 156 26.68 -7.12 -9.82
CA GLY A 156 27.10 -6.78 -11.19
C GLY A 156 26.93 -5.29 -11.51
N ILE A 157 25.93 -4.63 -10.91
CA ILE A 157 25.67 -3.20 -11.10
C ILE A 157 25.94 -2.37 -9.84
N GLY A 158 26.20 -3.02 -8.70
CA GLY A 158 26.42 -2.35 -7.42
C GLY A 158 25.19 -1.55 -6.96
N ALA A 159 24.00 -2.10 -7.14
CA ALA A 159 22.75 -1.46 -6.76
C ALA A 159 21.77 -2.47 -6.15
N CYS A 160 20.87 -1.96 -5.33
CA CYS A 160 19.77 -2.76 -4.78
C CYS A 160 18.69 -2.89 -5.83
N GLU A 161 18.28 -4.13 -6.09
CA GLU A 161 17.15 -4.46 -6.95
C GLU A 161 16.08 -5.16 -6.12
N PRO A 162 14.80 -4.97 -6.46
CA PRO A 162 13.72 -5.70 -5.82
C PRO A 162 13.89 -7.20 -6.06
N LYS A 163 13.73 -8.02 -5.01
CA LYS A 163 13.72 -9.50 -5.10
C LYS A 163 12.45 -10.06 -5.75
N CYS A 164 11.61 -9.20 -6.32
CA CYS A 164 10.33 -9.62 -6.87
C CYS A 164 9.74 -8.59 -7.84
N GLY A 165 9.01 -9.07 -8.84
CA GLY A 165 8.30 -8.31 -9.86
C GLY A 165 8.98 -8.23 -11.23
N ASN A 166 10.02 -9.01 -11.50
CA ASN A 166 10.69 -9.02 -12.81
C ASN A 166 10.15 -10.12 -13.77
N ASN A 167 9.14 -10.88 -13.33
CA ASN A 167 8.52 -12.01 -14.02
C ASN A 167 9.47 -13.20 -14.24
N ARG A 168 10.53 -13.33 -13.44
CA ARG A 168 11.47 -14.45 -13.50
C ARG A 168 11.90 -14.86 -12.09
N CYS A 169 11.66 -16.12 -11.74
CA CYS A 169 12.18 -16.69 -10.50
C CYS A 169 13.72 -16.75 -10.49
N ASP A 170 14.35 -15.77 -9.85
CA ASP A 170 15.81 -15.65 -9.79
C ASP A 170 16.43 -16.41 -8.61
N ALA A 171 17.75 -16.57 -8.66
CA ALA A 171 18.48 -17.30 -7.62
C ALA A 171 18.37 -16.58 -6.27
N GLY A 172 17.71 -17.22 -5.30
CA GLY A 172 17.43 -16.63 -3.98
C GLY A 172 15.98 -16.22 -3.80
N GLU A 173 15.18 -16.23 -4.87
CA GLU A 173 13.73 -16.11 -4.80
C GLU A 173 13.10 -17.49 -4.57
N THR A 174 12.02 -17.50 -3.78
CA THR A 174 11.22 -18.67 -3.52
C THR A 174 9.75 -18.29 -3.54
N SER A 175 8.84 -19.25 -3.66
CA SER A 175 7.39 -18.98 -3.53
C SER A 175 7.00 -18.36 -2.18
N GLY A 176 7.83 -18.49 -1.15
CA GLY A 176 7.63 -17.88 0.17
C GLY A 176 8.23 -16.48 0.32
N SER A 177 8.93 -15.97 -0.68
CA SER A 177 9.56 -14.63 -0.65
C SER A 177 9.20 -13.76 -1.86
N CYS A 178 8.83 -14.40 -2.97
CA CYS A 178 8.44 -13.76 -4.21
C CYS A 178 7.50 -14.67 -5.00
N CYS A 179 6.24 -14.72 -4.60
CA CYS A 179 5.25 -15.54 -5.30
C CYS A 179 4.90 -15.03 -6.70
N VAL A 180 5.14 -13.73 -6.97
CA VAL A 180 4.84 -13.10 -8.26
C VAL A 180 5.72 -13.66 -9.37
N ASP A 181 7.01 -13.91 -9.06
CA ASP A 181 7.97 -14.40 -10.06
C ASP A 181 8.19 -15.93 -9.97
N CYS A 182 8.16 -16.51 -8.76
CA CYS A 182 8.39 -17.95 -8.55
C CYS A 182 7.15 -18.83 -8.61
N ALA A 183 5.97 -18.23 -8.77
CA ALA A 183 4.67 -18.88 -8.75
C ALA A 183 4.38 -19.69 -7.46
N CYS A 184 3.11 -19.83 -7.14
CA CYS A 184 2.68 -20.59 -5.98
C CYS A 184 2.47 -22.07 -6.31
N SER A 185 3.04 -22.97 -5.50
CA SER A 185 2.84 -24.42 -5.63
C SER A 185 1.48 -24.87 -5.07
N GLY A 186 0.96 -26.00 -5.54
CA GLY A 186 -0.16 -26.69 -4.86
C GLY A 186 -1.51 -25.99 -4.91
N GLY A 187 -1.76 -25.11 -5.89
CA GLY A 187 -3.03 -24.39 -6.03
C GLY A 187 -3.17 -23.19 -5.09
N LEU A 188 -2.12 -22.86 -4.33
CA LEU A 188 -1.99 -21.61 -3.58
C LEU A 188 -2.07 -20.39 -4.53
N LYS A 189 -2.48 -19.25 -4.00
CA LYS A 189 -2.57 -17.97 -4.71
C LYS A 189 -1.50 -17.02 -4.22
N CYS A 190 -0.96 -16.21 -5.12
CA CYS A 190 -0.03 -15.15 -4.78
C CYS A 190 -0.81 -13.90 -4.39
N ASP A 191 -0.49 -13.33 -3.24
CA ASP A 191 -0.87 -11.95 -2.93
C ASP A 191 0.26 -11.01 -3.37
N ASN A 192 -0.05 -10.15 -4.33
CA ASN A 192 0.90 -9.18 -4.87
C ASN A 192 1.30 -8.09 -3.86
N SER A 193 0.57 -7.96 -2.74
CA SER A 193 0.87 -6.95 -1.71
C SER A 193 1.91 -7.47 -0.72
N SER A 194 1.69 -8.67 -0.18
CA SER A 194 2.63 -9.32 0.75
C SER A 194 3.73 -10.12 0.05
N MET A 195 3.59 -10.40 -1.25
CA MET A 195 4.46 -11.29 -2.03
C MET A 195 4.50 -12.73 -1.51
N LEU A 196 3.48 -13.13 -0.74
CA LEU A 196 3.36 -14.46 -0.13
C LEU A 196 2.27 -15.30 -0.81
N CYS A 197 2.53 -16.60 -0.88
CA CYS A 197 1.53 -17.58 -1.25
C CYS A 197 0.57 -17.87 -0.09
N PHE A 198 -0.73 -17.88 -0.34
CA PHE A 198 -1.75 -18.27 0.63
C PHE A 198 -2.71 -19.30 0.03
N GLN A 199 -3.33 -20.10 0.89
CA GLN A 199 -4.33 -21.09 0.48
C GLN A 199 -5.67 -20.39 0.30
N PRO A 200 -6.23 -20.30 -0.92
CA PRO A 200 -7.54 -19.71 -1.09
C PRO A 200 -8.61 -20.59 -0.44
N VAL A 201 -9.68 -19.95 0.02
CA VAL A 201 -10.89 -20.64 0.49
C VAL A 201 -11.45 -21.50 -0.64
N ASN A 202 -11.74 -22.77 -0.32
CA ASN A 202 -12.29 -23.74 -1.28
C ASN A 202 -13.80 -23.55 -1.47
N LEU A 203 -14.19 -22.36 -1.91
CA LEU A 203 -15.57 -21.99 -2.17
C LEU A 203 -15.68 -21.56 -3.63
N THR A 204 -16.51 -22.25 -4.40
CA THR A 204 -16.72 -21.90 -5.81
C THR A 204 -17.45 -20.57 -5.93
N GLN A 205 -17.29 -19.89 -7.07
CA GLN A 205 -18.00 -18.64 -7.33
C GLN A 205 -19.53 -18.82 -7.24
N SER A 206 -20.09 -19.94 -7.70
CA SER A 206 -21.52 -20.21 -7.61
C SER A 206 -22.00 -20.38 -6.17
N GLN A 207 -21.24 -21.08 -5.32
CA GLN A 207 -21.54 -21.21 -3.90
C GLN A 207 -21.50 -19.84 -3.20
N LEU A 208 -20.46 -19.03 -3.48
CA LEU A 208 -20.33 -17.69 -2.93
C LEU A 208 -21.51 -16.80 -3.29
N LEU A 209 -21.86 -16.75 -4.58
CA LEU A 209 -22.98 -15.92 -5.03
C LEU A 209 -24.31 -16.40 -4.48
N THR A 210 -24.48 -17.70 -4.21
CA THR A 210 -25.68 -18.23 -3.55
C THR A 210 -25.77 -17.72 -2.11
N LEU A 211 -24.67 -17.78 -1.35
CA LEU A 211 -24.60 -17.26 0.03
C LEU A 211 -24.89 -15.75 0.05
N VAL A 212 -24.20 -14.99 -0.79
CA VAL A 212 -24.37 -13.53 -0.90
C VAL A 212 -25.79 -13.17 -1.32
N SER A 213 -26.36 -13.85 -2.31
CA SER A 213 -27.74 -13.59 -2.76
C SER A 213 -28.76 -13.81 -1.64
N SER A 214 -28.53 -14.83 -0.80
CA SER A 214 -29.42 -15.17 0.31
C SER A 214 -29.32 -14.12 1.42
N ALA A 215 -28.10 -13.70 1.77
CA ALA A 215 -27.86 -12.64 2.74
C ALA A 215 -28.46 -11.29 2.33
N LEU A 216 -28.32 -10.89 1.06
CA LEU A 216 -28.93 -9.68 0.54
C LEU A 216 -30.47 -9.73 0.59
N ALA A 217 -31.05 -10.90 0.31
CA ALA A 217 -32.50 -11.06 0.33
C ALA A 217 -33.08 -10.86 1.74
N GLU A 218 -32.35 -11.23 2.80
CA GLU A 218 -32.74 -10.97 4.20
C GLU A 218 -32.87 -9.47 4.50
N SER A 219 -32.06 -8.63 3.85
CA SER A 219 -32.14 -7.17 3.93
C SER A 219 -33.06 -6.54 2.88
N HIS A 220 -33.89 -7.32 2.18
CA HIS A 220 -34.72 -6.88 1.06
C HIS A 220 -33.94 -6.26 -0.11
N ASP A 221 -32.72 -6.73 -0.32
CA ASP A 221 -31.85 -6.31 -1.42
C ASP A 221 -31.61 -7.45 -2.43
N SER A 222 -30.91 -7.16 -3.51
CA SER A 222 -30.63 -8.11 -4.59
C SER A 222 -29.27 -7.84 -5.22
N LEU A 223 -28.54 -8.90 -5.55
CA LEU A 223 -27.32 -8.83 -6.37
C LEU A 223 -27.52 -8.07 -7.69
N SER A 224 -28.74 -8.07 -8.25
CA SER A 224 -29.06 -7.34 -9.49
C SER A 224 -28.93 -5.82 -9.38
N ASN A 225 -28.92 -5.28 -8.16
CA ASN A 225 -28.76 -3.86 -7.89
C ASN A 225 -27.28 -3.42 -7.96
N TYR A 226 -26.37 -4.39 -8.09
CA TYR A 226 -24.93 -4.19 -8.04
C TYR A 226 -24.24 -4.72 -9.30
N THR A 227 -23.15 -4.07 -9.66
CA THR A 227 -22.04 -4.74 -10.34
C THR A 227 -21.17 -5.42 -9.30
N TYR A 228 -20.60 -6.58 -9.61
CA TYR A 228 -19.77 -7.28 -8.63
C TYR A 228 -18.50 -7.87 -9.23
N SER A 229 -17.49 -8.01 -8.40
CA SER A 229 -16.28 -8.78 -8.68
C SER A 229 -16.03 -9.76 -7.54
N VAL A 230 -15.38 -10.89 -7.88
CA VAL A 230 -15.01 -11.93 -6.92
C VAL A 230 -13.49 -12.06 -6.93
N SER A 231 -12.88 -12.09 -5.75
CA SER A 231 -11.43 -12.26 -5.59
C SER A 231 -11.09 -13.15 -4.39
N ASP A 232 -9.89 -13.69 -4.40
CA ASP A 232 -9.29 -14.29 -3.20
C ASP A 232 -8.61 -13.19 -2.37
N TYR A 233 -8.70 -13.28 -1.05
CA TYR A 233 -8.15 -12.30 -0.11
C TYR A 233 -7.56 -13.05 1.10
N HIS A 234 -6.59 -12.46 1.79
CA HIS A 234 -6.24 -12.86 3.15
C HIS A 234 -6.03 -11.62 4.01
N ASP A 235 -6.25 -11.73 5.31
CA ASP A 235 -6.10 -10.62 6.25
C ASP A 235 -4.69 -10.54 6.86
N ALA A 236 -4.44 -9.55 7.72
CA ALA A 236 -3.14 -9.38 8.36
C ALA A 236 -2.74 -10.54 9.30
N SER A 237 -3.69 -11.38 9.70
CA SER A 237 -3.42 -12.60 10.49
C SER A 237 -3.03 -13.80 9.63
N GLY A 238 -3.20 -13.69 8.30
CA GLY A 238 -2.98 -14.75 7.32
C GLY A 238 -4.20 -15.61 7.06
N GLU A 239 -5.36 -15.25 7.61
CA GLU A 239 -6.62 -15.96 7.36
C GLU A 239 -7.14 -15.64 5.97
N ALA A 240 -7.54 -16.67 5.21
CA ALA A 240 -7.98 -16.54 3.83
C ALA A 240 -9.50 -16.39 3.73
N PHE A 241 -9.94 -15.57 2.78
CA PHE A 241 -11.34 -15.28 2.49
C PHE A 241 -11.60 -15.28 0.99
N LYS A 242 -12.85 -15.57 0.62
CA LYS A 242 -13.42 -15.26 -0.71
C LYS A 242 -14.17 -13.95 -0.63
N ARG A 243 -13.68 -12.93 -1.33
CA ARG A 243 -14.26 -11.59 -1.34
C ARG A 243 -15.24 -11.42 -2.50
N VAL A 244 -16.40 -10.85 -2.22
CA VAL A 244 -17.29 -10.22 -3.19
C VAL A 244 -17.28 -8.72 -2.96
N THR A 245 -16.90 -7.97 -3.98
CA THR A 245 -16.99 -6.50 -3.98
C THR A 245 -18.21 -6.11 -4.79
N LEU A 246 -19.21 -5.55 -4.13
CA LEU A 246 -20.45 -5.05 -4.72
C LEU A 246 -20.34 -3.53 -4.90
N ASN A 247 -20.45 -3.07 -6.15
CA ASN A 247 -20.50 -1.65 -6.49
C ASN A 247 -21.86 -1.33 -7.08
N CYS A 248 -22.45 -0.21 -6.68
CA CYS A 248 -23.78 0.16 -7.17
C CYS A 248 -23.79 0.42 -8.66
N VAL A 249 -24.90 0.06 -9.27
CA VAL A 249 -25.17 0.47 -10.66
C VAL A 249 -25.49 1.97 -10.74
N GLN A 250 -26.04 2.56 -9.67
CA GLN A 250 -26.33 3.99 -9.58
C GLN A 250 -25.82 4.55 -8.25
N ALA A 251 -24.99 5.60 -8.32
CA ALA A 251 -24.54 6.30 -7.12
C ALA A 251 -25.72 7.05 -6.49
N SER A 252 -26.06 6.68 -5.26
CA SER A 252 -26.99 7.42 -4.41
C SER A 252 -26.21 8.17 -3.32
N GLU A 253 -26.89 9.04 -2.58
CA GLU A 253 -26.30 9.86 -1.51
C GLU A 253 -25.83 9.06 -0.28
N TYR A 254 -26.04 7.74 -0.25
CA TYR A 254 -25.65 6.83 0.84
C TYR A 254 -24.56 5.85 0.40
N ALA A 255 -23.69 5.44 1.32
CA ALA A 255 -22.70 4.39 1.13
C ALA A 255 -23.37 3.16 0.55
N CYS A 256 -23.06 2.87 -0.72
CA CYS A 256 -23.76 1.85 -1.45
C CYS A 256 -22.81 0.74 -1.90
N GLY A 257 -21.50 0.96 -1.85
CA GLY A 257 -20.51 -0.10 -2.01
C GLY A 257 -20.50 -1.03 -0.81
N MET A 258 -20.40 -2.33 -1.05
CA MET A 258 -20.28 -3.33 0.00
C MET A 258 -19.22 -4.37 -0.34
N ILE A 259 -18.35 -4.65 0.60
CA ILE A 259 -17.43 -5.79 0.58
C ILE A 259 -18.04 -6.87 1.47
N ILE A 260 -18.17 -8.07 0.91
CA ILE A 260 -18.56 -9.27 1.65
C ILE A 260 -17.41 -10.26 1.57
N ASP A 261 -16.86 -10.62 2.72
CA ASP A 261 -15.82 -11.64 2.83
C ASP A 261 -16.44 -12.93 3.39
N ALA A 262 -16.32 -14.02 2.65
CA ALA A 262 -16.70 -15.35 3.09
C ALA A 262 -15.47 -16.11 3.59
N ASP A 263 -15.53 -16.62 4.81
CA ASP A 263 -14.47 -17.44 5.39
C ASP A 263 -14.51 -18.91 4.89
N SER A 264 -13.70 -19.77 5.51
CA SER A 264 -13.65 -21.20 5.16
C SER A 264 -14.87 -22.02 5.58
N GLU A 265 -15.66 -21.53 6.54
CA GLU A 265 -16.90 -22.15 7.02
C GLU A 265 -18.13 -21.64 6.26
N GLY A 266 -17.97 -20.58 5.47
CA GLY A 266 -19.03 -19.89 4.74
C GLY A 266 -19.71 -18.79 5.56
N GLU A 267 -19.14 -18.39 6.70
CA GLU A 267 -19.59 -17.21 7.45
C GLU A 267 -19.27 -15.95 6.65
N LEU A 268 -20.19 -14.98 6.68
CA LEU A 268 -20.09 -13.75 5.90
C LEU A 268 -19.79 -12.55 6.80
N HIS A 269 -18.73 -11.82 6.46
CA HIS A 269 -18.34 -10.56 7.09
C HIS A 269 -18.57 -9.39 6.14
N TYR A 270 -19.26 -8.35 6.60
CA TYR A 270 -19.72 -7.24 5.77
C TYR A 270 -18.97 -5.94 6.10
N ARG A 271 -18.59 -5.18 5.07
CA ARG A 271 -18.02 -3.83 5.20
C ARG A 271 -18.61 -2.91 4.14
N TYR A 272 -19.20 -1.80 4.57
CA TYR A 272 -19.76 -0.79 3.67
C TYR A 272 -18.71 0.27 3.32
N TYR A 273 -18.76 0.78 2.11
CA TYR A 273 -17.91 1.87 1.64
C TYR A 273 -18.67 2.83 0.71
N ASN A 274 -18.14 4.04 0.58
CA ASN A 274 -18.61 5.07 -0.35
C ASN A 274 -17.79 5.04 -1.63
#